data_AF-A0A1I5M681-F1
#
_entry.id   AF-A0A1I5M681-F1
#
_cell.length_a   1.000
_cell.length_b   1.000
_cell.length_c   1.000
_cell.angle_alpha   90.00
_cell.angle_beta   90.00
_cell.angle_gamma   90.00
#
_symmetry.space_group_name_H-M   'P 1'
#
loop_
_entity.id
_entity.type
_entity.pdbx_description
1 polymer ?
#
loop_
_entity_poly.entity_id
_entity_poly.type
_entity_poly.pdbx_seq_one_letter_code
_entity_poly.pdbx_strand_id
1 'polypeptide(L)'
;MKYIQPYWYLFAALLILIPVAYKSHMIQEKIVETENVNAKLESIGRYIKALEKNYNTPEKNRKKLISLLKKVENRKDVKIEKNIKRTKANFKISGIKKSDLDMLVKGIFNSTMRVKRIDIDRTDTNITRIEAEVIF
;
A
#
# COMPACT_ATOMS: atom_id res chain seq x y z
N MET A 1 6.21 32.36 73.71
CA MET A 1 6.58 31.86 72.38
C MET A 1 6.09 30.42 72.27
N LYS A 2 5.18 30.10 71.34
CA LYS A 2 4.63 28.74 71.20
C LYS A 2 5.65 27.85 70.50
N TYR A 3 6.13 26.81 71.17
CA TYR A 3 6.96 25.76 70.59
C TYR A 3 6.11 24.97 69.58
N ILE A 4 6.30 25.23 68.29
CA ILE A 4 5.77 24.35 67.24
C ILE A 4 6.63 23.09 67.30
N GLN A 5 6.03 21.95 67.67
CA GLN A 5 6.74 20.68 67.77
C GLN A 5 7.34 20.27 66.41
N PRO A 6 8.60 19.84 66.35
CA PRO A 6 9.32 19.56 65.09
C PRO A 6 8.65 18.47 64.24
N TYR A 7 7.83 17.62 64.85
CA TYR A 7 7.09 16.55 64.19
C TYR A 7 5.98 17.04 63.24
N TRP A 8 5.50 18.27 63.41
CA TRP A 8 4.45 18.84 62.57
C TRP A 8 4.94 19.16 61.15
N TYR A 9 6.19 19.61 61.02
CA TYR A 9 6.83 19.81 59.73
C TYR A 9 7.08 18.48 59.00
N LEU A 10 7.44 17.43 59.76
CA LEU A 10 7.60 16.08 59.21
C LEU A 10 6.28 15.52 58.68
N PHE A 11 5.18 15.74 59.43
CA PHE A 11 3.84 15.34 59.03
C PHE A 11 3.34 16.11 57.81
N ALA A 12 3.56 17.43 57.76
CA ALA A 12 3.25 18.26 56.60
C ALA A 12 4.04 17.85 55.35
N ALA A 13 5.33 17.52 55.50
CA ALA A 13 6.15 17.00 54.41
C ALA A 13 5.62 15.65 53.89
N LEU A 14 5.21 14.75 54.79
CA LEU A 14 4.63 13.46 54.42
C LEU A 14 3.32 13.61 53.63
N LEU A 15 2.46 14.54 54.07
CA LEU A 15 1.18 14.84 53.41
C LEU A 15 1.35 15.41 51.99
N ILE A 16 2.47 16.09 51.71
CA ILE A 16 2.79 16.61 50.37
C ILE A 16 3.41 15.52 49.49
N LEU A 17 4.22 14.63 50.07
CA LEU A 17 4.90 13.55 49.33
C LEU A 17 3.94 12.50 48.76
N ILE A 18 2.88 12.14 49.47
CA ILE A 18 1.89 11.14 49.03
C ILE A 18 1.21 11.52 47.69
N PRO A 19 0.58 12.70 47.53
CA PRO A 19 -0.04 13.09 46.27
C PRO A 19 0.97 13.36 45.15
N VAL A 20 2.21 13.75 45.46
CA VAL A 20 3.29 13.91 44.47
C VAL A 20 3.75 12.55 43.93
N ALA A 21 3.95 11.56 44.80
CA ALA A 21 4.30 10.20 44.40
C ALA A 21 3.19 9.57 43.54
N TYR A 22 1.92 9.74 43.94
CA TYR A 22 0.78 9.26 43.17
C TYR A 22 0.68 9.91 41.78
N LYS A 23 0.83 11.24 41.69
CA LYS A 23 0.83 11.94 40.40
C LYS A 23 1.99 11.50 39.51
N SER A 24 3.18 11.31 40.07
CA SER A 24 4.35 10.83 39.32
C SER A 24 4.14 9.43 38.75
N HIS A 25 3.51 8.52 39.52
CA HIS A 25 3.17 7.18 39.03
C HIS A 25 2.17 7.22 37.86
N MET A 26 1.11 8.02 37.99
CA MET A 26 0.11 8.19 36.91
C MET A 26 0.71 8.80 35.64
N ILE A 27 1.71 9.69 35.77
CA ILE A 27 2.43 10.25 34.62
C ILE A 27 3.32 9.18 33.97
N GLN A 28 4.01 8.36 34.76
CA GLN A 28 4.82 7.26 34.23
C GLN A 28 3.98 6.24 33.47
N GLU A 29 2.83 5.83 33.99
CA GLU A 29 1.91 4.93 33.29
C GLU A 29 1.46 5.50 31.94
N LYS A 30 1.10 6.79 31.90
CA LYS A 30 0.74 7.47 30.64
C LYS A 30 1.90 7.58 29.65
N ILE A 31 3.13 7.78 30.12
CA ILE A 31 4.32 7.82 29.26
C ILE A 31 4.54 6.44 28.62
N VAL A 32 4.48 5.37 29.42
CA VAL A 32 4.62 3.98 28.92
C VAL A 32 3.52 3.62 27.92
N GLU A 33 2.28 4.04 28.18
CA GLU A 33 1.16 3.84 27.25
C GLU A 33 1.40 4.59 25.93
N THR A 34 1.90 5.84 26.00
CA THR A 34 2.21 6.67 24.83
C THR A 34 3.39 6.09 24.03
N GLU A 35 4.44 5.59 24.70
CA GLU A 35 5.57 4.90 24.05
C GLU A 35 5.13 3.64 23.33
N ASN A 36 4.23 2.85 23.94
CA ASN A 36 3.65 1.66 23.31
C ASN A 36 2.79 2.02 22.08
N VAL A 37 2.02 3.11 22.14
CA VAL A 37 1.25 3.61 20.98
C VAL A 37 2.19 4.10 19.89
N ASN A 38 3.27 4.82 20.23
CA ASN A 38 4.27 5.27 19.27
C ASN A 38 5.01 4.11 18.59
N ALA A 39 5.41 3.07 19.36
CA ALA A 39 6.03 1.88 18.79
C ALA A 39 5.09 1.14 17.81
N LYS A 40 3.79 1.04 18.15
CA LYS A 40 2.76 0.51 17.25
C LYS A 40 2.64 1.35 15.98
N LEU A 41 2.55 2.69 16.10
CA LEU A 41 2.50 3.60 14.95
C LEU A 41 3.75 3.49 14.07
N GLU A 42 4.94 3.35 14.66
CA GLU A 42 6.19 3.17 13.91
C GLU A 42 6.21 1.83 13.16
N SER A 43 5.72 0.75 13.79
CA SER A 43 5.57 -0.56 13.13
C SER A 43 4.60 -0.51 11.95
N ILE A 44 3.47 0.21 12.09
CA ILE A 44 2.49 0.43 11.03
C ILE A 44 3.12 1.29 9.92
N GLY A 45 3.87 2.33 10.27
CA GLY A 45 4.60 3.16 9.31
C GLY A 45 5.63 2.36 8.52
N ARG A 46 6.39 1.46 9.16
CA ARG A 46 7.30 0.53 8.49
C ARG A 46 6.55 -0.43 7.56
N TYR A 47 5.41 -0.94 7.99
CA TYR A 47 4.56 -1.82 7.18
C TYR A 47 3.99 -1.10 5.97
N ILE A 48 3.47 0.12 6.13
CA ILE A 48 2.98 0.97 5.03
C ILE A 48 4.10 1.28 4.05
N LYS A 49 5.30 1.66 4.53
CA LYS A 49 6.46 1.92 3.66
C LYS A 49 6.94 0.68 2.91
N ALA A 50 6.85 -0.50 3.54
CA ALA A 50 7.14 -1.78 2.89
C ALA A 50 6.07 -2.16 1.84
N LEU A 51 4.79 -1.88 2.12
CA LEU A 51 3.71 -2.02 1.14
C LEU A 51 3.90 -1.06 -0.03
N GLU A 52 4.20 0.21 0.22
CA GLU A 52 4.46 1.22 -0.79
C GLU A 52 5.63 0.83 -1.71
N LYS A 53 6.72 0.31 -1.13
CA LYS A 53 7.87 -0.24 -1.87
C LYS A 53 7.51 -1.47 -2.71
N ASN A 54 6.53 -2.27 -2.27
CA ASN A 54 6.06 -3.47 -2.98
C ASN A 54 4.98 -3.20 -4.05
N TYR A 55 4.27 -2.07 -3.94
CA TYR A 55 3.17 -1.67 -4.84
C TYR A 55 3.61 -0.77 -6.01
N ASN A 56 4.80 -0.15 -5.95
CA ASN A 56 5.25 0.87 -6.91
C ASN A 56 6.62 0.60 -7.55
N THR A 57 6.88 -0.62 -8.02
CA THR A 57 8.03 -0.83 -8.93
C THR A 57 7.55 -1.03 -10.36
N PRO A 58 7.79 -0.05 -11.26
CA PRO A 58 7.46 -0.15 -12.67
C PRO A 58 7.96 -1.45 -13.31
N GLU A 59 9.07 -1.99 -12.80
CA GLU A 59 9.64 -3.26 -13.25
C GLU A 59 8.79 -4.48 -12.89
N LYS A 60 8.20 -4.53 -11.69
CA LYS A 60 7.31 -5.62 -11.26
C LYS A 60 6.00 -5.60 -12.05
N ASN A 61 5.43 -4.40 -12.25
CA ASN A 61 4.27 -4.21 -13.11
C ASN A 61 4.57 -4.60 -14.55
N ARG A 62 5.73 -4.19 -15.09
CA ARG A 62 6.18 -4.60 -16.43
C ARG A 62 6.34 -6.11 -16.58
N LYS A 63 6.96 -6.80 -15.61
CA LYS A 63 7.09 -8.26 -15.61
C LYS A 63 5.72 -8.95 -15.60
N LYS A 64 4.78 -8.44 -14.80
CA LYS A 64 3.40 -8.95 -14.74
C LYS A 64 2.65 -8.75 -16.06
N LEU A 65 2.77 -7.57 -16.69
CA LEU A 65 2.17 -7.30 -18.00
C LEU A 65 2.75 -8.23 -19.08
N ILE A 66 4.07 -8.42 -19.10
CA ILE A 66 4.73 -9.34 -20.05
C ILE A 66 4.20 -10.77 -19.87
N SER A 67 4.07 -11.23 -18.62
CA SER A 67 3.52 -12.56 -18.32
C SER A 67 2.08 -12.72 -18.83
N LEU A 68 1.23 -11.71 -18.60
CA LEU A 68 -0.15 -11.69 -19.09
C LEU A 68 -0.22 -11.72 -20.62
N LEU A 69 0.54 -10.87 -21.30
CA LEU A 69 0.59 -10.85 -22.76
C LEU A 69 1.07 -12.18 -23.33
N LYS A 70 2.09 -12.80 -22.73
CA LYS A 70 2.62 -14.10 -23.16
C LYS A 70 1.60 -15.24 -23.02
N LYS A 71 0.75 -15.21 -21.98
CA LYS A 71 -0.35 -16.18 -21.82
C LYS A 71 -1.36 -16.11 -22.96
N VAL A 72 -1.61 -14.90 -23.47
CA VAL A 72 -2.56 -14.67 -24.57
C VAL A 72 -1.90 -14.95 -25.92
N GLU A 73 -0.62 -14.63 -26.08
CA GLU A 73 0.19 -14.92 -27.28
C GLU A 73 0.38 -16.42 -27.55
N ASN A 74 0.43 -17.25 -26.49
CA ASN A 74 0.56 -18.71 -26.64
C ASN A 74 -0.66 -19.38 -27.29
N ARG A 75 -1.74 -18.65 -27.59
CA ARG A 75 -2.92 -19.17 -28.29
C ARG A 75 -2.72 -19.02 -29.80
N LYS A 76 -2.94 -20.12 -30.55
CA LYS A 76 -2.68 -20.21 -32.00
C LYS A 76 -3.36 -19.13 -32.87
N ASP A 77 -4.42 -18.52 -32.36
CA ASP A 77 -5.26 -17.58 -33.12
C ASP A 77 -4.93 -16.10 -32.83
N VAL A 78 -4.00 -15.84 -31.91
CA VAL A 78 -3.71 -14.48 -31.42
C VAL A 78 -2.41 -13.95 -32.00
N LYS A 79 -2.45 -12.73 -32.55
CA LYS A 79 -1.24 -11.98 -32.91
C LYS A 79 -1.08 -10.78 -31.95
N ILE A 80 0.11 -10.63 -31.37
CA ILE A 80 0.42 -9.52 -30.45
C ILE A 80 1.60 -8.70 -30.99
N GLU A 81 1.35 -7.44 -31.31
CA GLU A 81 2.38 -6.43 -31.55
C GLU A 81 2.59 -5.66 -30.24
N LYS A 82 3.80 -5.69 -29.66
CA LYS A 82 4.08 -5.06 -28.36
C LYS A 82 5.33 -4.19 -28.39
N ASN A 83 5.23 -3.00 -27.83
CA ASN A 83 6.31 -2.05 -27.61
C ASN A 83 6.33 -1.65 -26.12
N ILE A 84 7.21 -2.28 -25.35
CA ILE A 84 7.27 -2.13 -23.90
C ILE A 84 8.52 -1.32 -23.53
N LYS A 85 8.32 -0.12 -22.98
CA LYS A 85 9.37 0.76 -22.44
C LYS A 85 9.42 0.67 -20.92
N ARG A 86 10.33 1.43 -20.30
CA ARG A 86 10.58 1.41 -18.84
C ARG A 86 9.37 1.86 -18.00
N THR A 87 8.60 2.83 -18.48
CA THR A 87 7.47 3.46 -17.78
C THR A 87 6.13 3.29 -18.48
N LYS A 88 6.14 2.81 -19.73
CA LYS A 88 4.94 2.65 -20.55
C LYS A 88 5.01 1.42 -21.43
N ALA A 89 3.86 0.83 -21.73
CA ALA A 89 3.71 -0.26 -22.68
C ALA A 89 2.59 0.06 -23.66
N ASN A 90 2.90 -0.02 -24.95
CA ASN A 90 1.91 0.00 -26.01
C ASN A 90 1.82 -1.42 -26.55
N PHE A 91 0.62 -1.97 -26.64
CA PHE A 91 0.43 -3.25 -27.28
C PHE A 91 -0.85 -3.26 -28.09
N LYS A 92 -0.81 -4.05 -29.15
CA LYS A 92 -1.91 -4.30 -30.06
C LYS A 92 -2.11 -5.81 -30.17
N ILE A 93 -3.34 -6.26 -29.93
CA ILE A 93 -3.71 -7.67 -29.94
C ILE A 93 -4.80 -7.86 -30.97
N SER A 94 -4.61 -8.82 -31.88
CA SER A 94 -5.60 -9.20 -32.89
C SER A 94 -6.03 -10.66 -32.72
N GLY A 95 -7.29 -10.96 -33.02
CA GLY A 95 -7.83 -12.34 -32.95
C GLY A 95 -8.12 -12.83 -31.53
N ILE A 96 -8.46 -11.92 -30.60
CA ILE A 96 -8.66 -12.26 -29.19
C ILE A 96 -10.10 -12.64 -28.88
N LYS A 97 -10.29 -13.73 -28.11
CA LYS A 97 -11.60 -14.13 -27.60
C LYS A 97 -12.01 -13.25 -26.42
N LYS A 98 -13.32 -13.03 -26.23
CA LYS A 98 -13.87 -12.22 -25.13
C LYS A 98 -13.38 -12.63 -23.75
N SER A 99 -13.25 -13.94 -23.48
CA SER A 99 -12.74 -14.46 -22.20
C SER A 99 -11.29 -14.05 -21.90
N ASP A 100 -10.45 -14.02 -22.94
CA ASP A 100 -9.03 -13.67 -22.81
C ASP A 100 -8.85 -12.15 -22.65
N LEU A 101 -9.74 -11.37 -23.30
CA LEU A 101 -9.83 -9.95 -23.04
C LEU A 101 -10.19 -9.66 -21.58
N ASP A 102 -11.22 -10.30 -21.04
CA ASP A 102 -11.62 -10.12 -19.65
C ASP A 102 -10.49 -10.43 -18.68
N MET A 103 -9.71 -11.49 -18.96
CA MET A 103 -8.52 -11.84 -18.17
C MET A 103 -7.43 -10.77 -18.26
N LEU A 104 -7.16 -10.22 -19.46
CA LEU A 104 -6.17 -9.16 -19.65
C LEU A 104 -6.59 -7.87 -18.95
N VAL A 105 -7.83 -7.43 -19.14
CA VAL A 105 -8.39 -6.23 -18.52
C VAL A 105 -8.33 -6.37 -17.00
N LYS A 106 -8.87 -7.45 -16.43
CA LYS A 106 -8.78 -7.70 -14.98
C LYS A 106 -7.33 -7.77 -14.52
N GLY A 107 -6.44 -8.39 -15.28
CA GLY A 107 -5.01 -8.46 -14.96
C GLY A 107 -4.32 -7.11 -14.93
N ILE A 108 -4.68 -6.21 -15.85
CA ILE A 108 -4.14 -4.85 -15.94
C ILE A 108 -4.71 -3.97 -14.83
N PHE A 109 -6.03 -3.96 -14.60
CA PHE A 109 -6.68 -3.15 -13.55
C PHE A 109 -6.40 -3.66 -12.11
N ASN A 110 -6.18 -4.96 -11.91
CA ASN A 110 -5.74 -5.51 -10.62
C ASN A 110 -4.24 -5.36 -10.38
N SER A 111 -3.54 -4.71 -11.30
CA SER A 111 -2.18 -4.25 -11.11
C SER A 111 -2.26 -2.74 -11.01
N THR A 112 -1.41 -2.07 -10.26
CA THR A 112 -1.40 -0.60 -10.11
C THR A 112 -1.09 0.17 -11.41
N MET A 113 -1.24 -0.49 -12.56
CA MET A 113 -1.02 0.03 -13.89
C MET A 113 -2.19 0.91 -14.32
N ARG A 114 -1.87 2.08 -14.85
CA ARG A 114 -2.86 3.02 -15.38
C ARG A 114 -3.06 2.77 -16.87
N VAL A 115 -4.29 2.59 -17.32
CA VAL A 115 -4.59 2.51 -18.75
C VAL A 115 -4.93 3.90 -19.28
N LYS A 116 -4.13 4.40 -20.22
CA LYS A 116 -4.27 5.74 -20.79
C LYS A 116 -5.21 5.78 -21.99
N ARG A 117 -5.19 4.74 -22.82
CA ARG A 117 -6.03 4.61 -24.00
C ARG A 117 -6.32 3.13 -24.26
N ILE A 118 -7.56 2.81 -24.61
CA ILE A 118 -7.96 1.50 -25.13
C ILE A 118 -8.82 1.74 -26.37
N ASP A 119 -8.41 1.23 -27.52
CA ASP A 119 -9.26 1.16 -28.71
C ASP A 119 -9.62 -0.31 -28.97
N ILE A 120 -10.90 -0.62 -29.09
CA ILE A 120 -11.41 -1.97 -29.34
C ILE A 120 -12.17 -1.96 -30.65
N ASP A 121 -11.68 -2.72 -31.62
CA ASP A 121 -12.37 -2.95 -32.88
C ASP A 121 -13.13 -4.28 -32.81
N ARG A 122 -14.43 -4.26 -33.16
CA ARG A 122 -15.33 -5.42 -33.13
C ARG A 122 -16.00 -5.55 -34.49
N THR A 123 -15.87 -6.73 -35.10
CA THR A 123 -16.72 -7.14 -36.22
C THR A 123 -17.72 -8.20 -35.74
N ASP A 124 -19.00 -7.87 -35.88
CA ASP A 124 -20.23 -8.62 -35.58
C ASP A 124 -20.38 -9.22 -34.16
N THR A 125 -19.47 -10.10 -33.73
CA THR A 125 -19.51 -10.76 -32.39
C THR A 125 -18.12 -11.03 -31.78
N ASN A 126 -17.04 -10.81 -32.52
CA ASN A 126 -15.67 -11.08 -32.09
C ASN A 126 -14.87 -9.79 -31.90
N ILE A 127 -13.96 -9.79 -30.92
CA ILE A 127 -13.02 -8.68 -30.73
C ILE A 127 -11.86 -8.89 -31.69
N THR A 128 -11.77 -8.01 -32.67
CA THR A 128 -10.87 -8.18 -33.82
C THR A 128 -9.52 -7.54 -33.54
N ARG A 129 -9.50 -6.41 -32.83
CA ARG A 129 -8.27 -5.68 -32.45
C ARG A 129 -8.44 -4.96 -31.13
N ILE A 130 -7.38 -4.92 -30.33
CA ILE A 130 -7.28 -4.09 -29.13
C ILE A 130 -5.96 -3.35 -29.18
N GLU A 131 -5.98 -2.05 -28.98
CA GLU A 131 -4.79 -1.24 -28.73
C GLU A 131 -4.85 -0.64 -27.34
N ALA A 132 -3.78 -0.79 -26.55
CA ALA A 132 -3.73 -0.21 -25.23
C ALA A 132 -2.38 0.45 -24.93
N GLU A 133 -2.44 1.64 -24.32
CA GLU A 133 -1.31 2.31 -23.68
C GLU A 133 -1.43 2.16 -22.15
N VAL A 134 -0.47 1.47 -21.54
CA VAL A 134 -0.42 1.18 -20.11
C VAL A 134 0.79 1.88 -19.49
N ILE A 135 0.58 2.58 -18.37
CA ILE A 135 1.60 3.28 -17.58
C ILE A 135 1.84 2.47 -16.31
N PHE A 136 3.11 2.26 -15.96
CA PHE A 136 3.54 1.39 -14.86
C PHE A 136 3.73 2.10 -13.52
#